data_AF-A0A522AM56-F1
#
_entry.id   AF-A0A522AM56-F1
#
_cell.length_a   1.000
_cell.length_b   1.000
_cell.length_c   1.000
_cell.angle_alpha   90.00
_cell.angle_beta   90.00
_cell.angle_gamma   90.00
#
_symmetry.space_group_name_H-M   'P 1'
#
loop_
_entity.id
_entity.type
_entity.pdbx_description
1 polymer ?
#
loop_
_entity_poly.entity_id
_entity_poly.type
_entity_poly.pdbx_seq_one_letter_code
_entity_poly.pdbx_strand_id
1 'polypeptide(L)'
;MTIVGPAELPEEQRDELVEQVAREIQLRGLTTSAVHFLHASRPYRPLGANAMLFFDPVLRSLFGGDMAGATAILADDDGIEQLIDRLEELDDEMTWDA
;
A
#
# COMPACT_ATOMS: atom_id res chain seq x y z
N MET A 1 13.67 -24.01 15.65
CA MET A 1 12.51 -23.13 15.87
C MET A 1 13.01 -21.72 15.70
N THR A 2 12.89 -21.18 14.49
CA THR A 2 13.36 -19.84 14.15
C THR A 2 12.41 -18.83 14.80
N ILE A 3 12.95 -17.97 15.66
CA ILE A 3 12.25 -16.80 16.16
C ILE A 3 12.21 -15.81 15.00
N VAL A 4 11.06 -15.70 14.34
CA VAL A 4 10.79 -14.58 13.41
C VAL A 4 10.51 -13.37 14.30
N GLY A 5 11.38 -12.35 14.25
CA GLY A 5 11.17 -11.07 14.93
C GLY A 5 9.92 -10.36 14.38
N PRO A 6 9.34 -9.41 15.13
CA PRO A 6 8.14 -8.73 14.65
C PRO A 6 8.47 -7.89 13.42
N ALA A 7 7.71 -8.11 12.33
CA ALA A 7 7.54 -7.24 11.16
C ALA A 7 8.36 -7.48 9.87
N GLU A 8 8.71 -8.71 9.52
CA GLU A 8 8.98 -9.05 8.11
C GLU A 8 7.90 -10.02 7.63
N LEU A 9 6.93 -9.50 6.86
CA LEU A 9 6.03 -10.36 6.10
C LEU A 9 6.88 -11.15 5.09
N PRO A 10 6.65 -12.47 4.95
CA PRO A 10 7.24 -13.23 3.84
C PRO A 10 6.95 -12.52 2.51
N GLU A 11 7.92 -12.47 1.59
CA GLU A 11 7.80 -11.76 0.31
C GLU A 11 6.52 -12.16 -0.45
N GLU A 12 6.25 -13.47 -0.58
CA GLU A 12 5.03 -13.97 -1.23
C GLU A 12 3.74 -13.43 -0.60
N GLN A 13 3.71 -13.32 0.74
CA GLN A 13 2.54 -12.80 1.46
C GLN A 13 2.39 -11.29 1.31
N ARG A 14 3.50 -10.57 1.12
CA ARG A 14 3.48 -9.14 0.81
C ARG A 14 2.97 -8.89 -0.60
N ASP A 15 3.43 -9.65 -1.58
CA ASP A 15 3.00 -9.54 -2.98
C ASP A 15 1.48 -9.77 -3.12
N GLU A 16 0.96 -10.81 -2.45
CA GLU A 16 -0.49 -11.08 -2.41
C GLU A 16 -1.29 -9.91 -1.83
N LEU A 17 -0.79 -9.30 -0.75
CA LEU A 17 -1.42 -8.15 -0.12
C LEU A 17 -1.36 -6.91 -1.01
N VAL A 18 -0.21 -6.64 -1.65
CA VAL A 18 -0.02 -5.54 -2.60
C VAL A 18 -1.02 -5.65 -3.73
N GLU A 19 -1.15 -6.82 -4.34
CA GLU A 19 -2.10 -7.07 -5.42
C GLU A 19 -3.55 -6.85 -4.94
N GLN A 20 -3.92 -7.37 -3.77
CA GLN A 20 -5.26 -7.18 -3.21
C GLN A 20 -5.59 -5.70 -2.99
N VAL A 21 -4.68 -4.94 -2.40
CA VAL A 21 -4.89 -3.50 -2.13
C VAL A 21 -4.91 -2.70 -3.42
N ALA A 22 -4.03 -2.99 -4.37
CA ALA A 22 -4.00 -2.33 -5.67
C ALA A 22 -5.31 -2.54 -6.44
N ARG A 23 -5.84 -3.77 -6.46
CA ARG A 23 -7.15 -4.10 -7.06
C ARG A 23 -8.29 -3.33 -6.42
N GLU A 24 -8.33 -3.23 -5.09
CA GLU A 24 -9.37 -2.47 -4.38
C GLU A 24 -9.33 -0.97 -4.70
N ILE A 25 -8.12 -0.39 -4.81
CA ILE A 25 -7.92 1.00 -5.23
C ILE A 25 -8.43 1.20 -6.66
N GLN A 26 -8.07 0.29 -7.57
CA GLN A 26 -8.48 0.34 -8.97
C GLN A 26 -10.01 0.23 -9.12
N LEU A 27 -10.64 -0.72 -8.42
CA LEU A 27 -12.09 -0.91 -8.43
C LEU A 27 -12.87 0.34 -7.97
N ARG A 28 -12.26 1.18 -7.13
CA ARG A 28 -12.84 2.43 -6.65
C ARG A 28 -12.53 3.63 -7.56
N GLY A 29 -11.77 3.43 -8.63
CA GLY A 29 -11.33 4.51 -9.54
C GLY A 29 -10.36 5.49 -8.88
N LEU A 30 -9.57 5.02 -7.90
CA LEU A 30 -8.69 5.87 -7.09
C LEU A 30 -7.21 5.74 -7.45
N THR A 31 -6.85 4.97 -8.49
CA THR A 31 -5.45 4.62 -8.87
C THR A 31 -4.54 5.85 -8.93
N THR A 32 -4.82 6.81 -9.82
CA THR A 32 -4.01 8.02 -9.98
C THR A 32 -3.91 8.84 -8.68
N SER A 33 -5.00 8.94 -7.92
CA SER A 33 -5.00 9.69 -6.64
C SER A 33 -4.15 8.99 -5.58
N ALA A 34 -4.20 7.67 -5.52
CA ALA A 34 -3.40 6.86 -4.61
C ALA A 34 -1.90 6.95 -4.94
N VAL A 35 -1.52 6.83 -6.22
CA VAL A 35 -0.14 7.00 -6.68
C VAL A 35 0.42 8.36 -6.25
N HIS A 36 -0.30 9.44 -6.54
CA HIS A 36 0.12 10.79 -6.13
C HIS A 36 0.26 10.94 -4.61
N PHE A 37 -0.68 10.40 -3.83
CA PHE A 37 -0.62 10.43 -2.37
C PHE A 37 0.60 9.66 -1.83
N LEU A 38 0.85 8.46 -2.36
CA LEU A 38 1.96 7.60 -1.94
C LEU A 38 3.33 8.18 -2.35
N HIS A 39 3.45 8.86 -3.48
CA HIS A 39 4.66 9.63 -3.80
C HIS A 39 4.84 10.81 -2.86
N ALA A 40 3.78 11.56 -2.57
CA ALA A 40 3.83 12.69 -1.66
C ALA A 40 4.17 12.29 -0.22
N SER A 41 3.96 11.02 0.15
CA SER A 41 4.28 10.50 1.47
C SER A 41 5.75 10.15 1.67
N ARG A 42 6.56 10.03 0.59
CA ARG A 42 8.00 9.72 0.61
C ARG A 42 8.82 10.48 1.66
N PRO A 43 8.65 11.80 1.87
CA PRO A 43 9.41 12.55 2.88
C PRO A 43 9.16 12.11 4.33
N TYR A 44 8.05 11.43 4.61
CA TYR A 44 7.64 11.02 5.95
C TYR A 44 8.03 9.57 6.29
N ARG A 45 8.54 8.81 5.32
CA ARG A 45 9.01 7.42 5.49
C ARG A 45 10.01 7.19 6.63
N PRO A 46 10.99 8.10 6.89
CA PRO A 46 11.90 7.93 8.02
C PRO A 46 11.23 7.87 9.40
N LEU A 47 9.95 8.25 9.50
CA LEU A 47 9.15 8.17 10.73
C LEU A 47 8.61 6.74 10.99
N GLY A 48 8.72 5.84 10.01
CA GLY A 48 8.33 4.44 10.07
C GLY A 48 6.87 4.21 10.44
N ALA A 49 6.58 3.06 11.04
CA ALA A 49 5.23 2.64 11.44
C ALA A 49 4.49 3.65 12.36
N ASN A 50 5.20 4.55 13.06
CA ASN A 50 4.57 5.57 13.89
C ASN A 50 3.90 6.69 13.06
N ALA A 51 4.38 6.98 11.86
CA ALA A 51 3.68 7.91 10.95
C ALA A 51 2.39 7.28 10.39
N MET A 52 2.36 5.97 10.19
CA MET A 52 1.15 5.26 9.76
C MET A 52 -0.01 5.44 10.75
N LEU A 53 0.26 5.49 12.06
CA LEU A 53 -0.76 5.79 13.08
C LEU A 53 -1.41 7.16 12.92
N PHE A 54 -0.68 8.14 12.36
CA PHE A 54 -1.23 9.47 12.06
C PHE A 54 -2.18 9.45 10.85
N PHE A 55 -1.88 8.62 9.84
CA PHE A 55 -2.70 8.49 8.63
C PHE A 55 -3.84 7.47 8.76
N ASP A 56 -3.81 6.60 9.78
CA ASP A 56 -4.82 5.57 10.07
C ASP A 56 -6.29 6.04 10.00
N PRO A 57 -6.68 7.22 10.52
CA PRO A 57 -8.07 7.69 10.42
C PRO A 57 -8.52 8.00 8.98
N VAL A 58 -7.63 8.56 8.16
CA VAL A 58 -7.90 8.89 6.75
C VAL A 58 -7.98 7.61 5.95
N LEU A 59 -7.03 6.70 6.18
CA LEU A 59 -6.96 5.41 5.49
C LEU A 59 -8.18 4.55 5.82
N ARG A 60 -8.60 4.45 7.09
CA ARG A 60 -9.83 3.73 7.49
C ARG A 60 -11.08 4.28 6.80
N SER A 61 -11.17 5.59 6.62
CA SER A 61 -12.28 6.22 5.91
C SER A 61 -12.29 5.93 4.41
N LEU A 62 -11.11 5.74 3.79
CA LEU A 62 -10.97 5.49 2.35
C LEU A 62 -11.08 4.01 2.00
N PHE A 63 -10.54 3.13 2.85
CA PHE A 63 -10.36 1.70 2.57
C PHE A 63 -11.41 0.81 3.25
N GLY A 64 -12.02 1.24 4.37
CA GLY A 64 -12.97 0.44 5.14
C GLY A 64 -12.28 -0.42 6.20
N GLY A 65 -13.05 -0.93 7.17
CA GLY A 65 -12.53 -1.47 8.45
C GLY A 65 -11.65 -2.73 8.40
N ASP A 66 -11.58 -3.44 7.26
CA ASP A 66 -10.66 -4.58 7.11
C ASP A 66 -9.32 -4.09 6.52
N MET A 67 -8.54 -3.45 7.39
CA MET A 67 -7.30 -2.72 7.08
C MET A 67 -6.04 -3.57 7.21
N ALA A 68 -6.13 -4.84 7.59
CA ALA A 68 -4.97 -5.63 8.01
C ALA A 68 -3.88 -5.70 6.92
N GLY A 69 -4.28 -5.84 5.66
CA GLY A 69 -3.38 -5.83 4.50
C GLY A 69 -2.75 -4.46 4.24
N ALA A 70 -3.56 -3.41 4.15
CA ALA A 70 -3.08 -2.06 3.86
C ALA A 70 -2.15 -1.52 4.97
N THR A 71 -2.50 -1.75 6.24
CA THR A 71 -1.65 -1.36 7.37
C THR A 71 -0.31 -2.09 7.35
N ALA A 72 -0.29 -3.36 6.93
CA ALA A 72 0.95 -4.12 6.87
C ALA A 72 1.86 -3.69 5.70
N ILE A 73 1.28 -3.40 4.52
CA ILE A 73 2.03 -2.85 3.37
C ILE A 73 2.62 -1.48 3.70
N LEU A 74 1.84 -0.63 4.37
CA LEU A 74 2.26 0.74 4.66
C LEU A 74 3.18 0.86 5.90
N ALA A 75 3.39 -0.23 6.64
CA ALA A 75 4.28 -0.25 7.80
C ALA A 75 5.77 -0.26 7.44
N ASP A 76 6.09 -0.56 6.19
CA ASP A 76 7.44 -0.76 5.68
C ASP A 76 7.60 -0.11 4.29
N ASP A 77 8.75 0.51 4.05
CA ASP A 77 8.99 1.33 2.85
C ASP A 77 8.95 0.49 1.58
N ASP A 78 9.42 -0.75 1.64
CA ASP A 78 9.42 -1.67 0.51
C ASP A 78 7.99 -2.05 0.09
N GLY A 79 7.07 -2.22 1.05
CA GLY A 79 5.67 -2.46 0.75
C GLY A 79 5.01 -1.25 0.07
N ILE A 80 5.37 -0.03 0.50
CA ILE A 80 4.87 1.20 -0.11
C ILE A 80 5.37 1.32 -1.56
N GLU A 81 6.64 1.05 -1.83
CA GLU A 81 7.18 1.09 -3.21
C GLU A 81 6.52 0.04 -4.10
N GLN A 82 6.40 -1.21 -3.64
CA GLN A 82 5.72 -2.27 -4.40
C GLN A 82 4.27 -1.90 -4.74
N LEU A 83 3.56 -1.25 -3.80
CA LEU A 83 2.20 -0.77 -4.04
C LEU A 83 2.15 0.37 -5.06
N ILE A 84 3.12 1.30 -5.04
CA ILE A 84 3.22 2.36 -6.04
C ILE A 84 3.43 1.75 -7.43
N ASP A 85 4.46 0.90 -7.57
CA ASP A 85 4.82 0.29 -8.85
C ASP A 85 3.62 -0.47 -9.44
N ARG A 86 2.92 -1.25 -8.61
CA ARG A 86 1.76 -2.01 -9.07
C ARG A 86 0.59 -1.13 -9.50
N LEU A 87 0.36 -0.01 -8.81
CA LEU A 87 -0.69 0.94 -9.19
C LEU A 87 -0.36 1.66 -10.50
N GLU A 88 0.92 2.00 -10.73
CA GLU A 88 1.37 2.58 -12.00
C GLU A 88 1.20 1.60 -13.16
N GLU A 89 1.56 0.32 -12.98
CA GLU A 89 1.30 -0.73 -13.97
C GLU A 89 -0.19 -0.83 -14.33
N LEU A 90 -1.09 -0.82 -13.34
CA LEU A 90 -2.53 -0.89 -13.56
C LEU A 90 -3.09 0.36 -14.27
N ASP A 91 -2.52 1.54 -14.01
CA ASP A 91 -2.92 2.80 -14.66
C ASP A 91 -2.46 2.83 -16.13
N ASP A 92 -1.25 2.34 -16.38
CA ASP A 92 -0.71 2.15 -17.73
C ASP A 92 -1.57 1.15 -18.50
N GLU A 93 -1.81 -0.06 -17.97
CA GLU A 93 -2.68 -1.09 -18.58
C GLU A 93 -4.04 -0.50 -18.99
N MET A 94 -4.70 0.27 -18.12
CA MET A 94 -5.97 0.94 -18.42
C MET A 94 -5.87 1.98 -19.54
N THR A 95 -4.74 2.69 -19.63
CA THR A 95 -4.52 3.73 -20.65
C THR A 95 -4.29 3.12 -22.03
N TRP A 96 -3.66 1.93 -22.11
CA TRP A 96 -3.44 1.22 -23.37
C TRP A 96 -4.66 0.44 -23.88
N ASP A 97 -5.62 0.12 -23.01
CA ASP A 97 -6.88 -0.56 -23.34
C ASP A 97 -8.03 0.38 -23.80
N ALA A 98 -7.83 1.71 -23.76
CA ALA A 98 -8.82 2.75 -24.09
C ALA A 98 -8.65 3.35 -25.50
#